data_AF-A0A542ZJK0-F1
#
_entry.id   AF-A0A542ZJK0-F1
#
_cell.length_a   1.000
_cell.length_b   1.000
_cell.length_c   1.000
_cell.angle_alpha   90.00
_cell.angle_beta   90.00
_cell.angle_gamma   90.00
#
_symmetry.space_group_name_H-M   'P 1'
#
loop_
_entity.id
_entity.type
_entity.pdbx_description
1 polymer ?
#
loop_
_entity_poly.entity_id
_entity_poly.type
_entity_poly.pdbx_seq_one_letter_code
_entity_poly.pdbx_strand_id
1 'polypeptide(L)'
;MTYTAAALVAVAVAALTDLLVLRTRLLRTRTWWAAYAIVLFFQLLTNGWLTGRGIVRYADAAILGSGRVVAFGDGRVVFAPVEDLAFGFALVLMSTSAWVAAGRRARRGG
;
A
#
# COMPACT_ATOMS: atom_id res chain seq x y z
N MET A 1 -16.32 -8.83 -6.52
CA MET A 1 -15.60 -7.63 -6.04
C MET A 1 -14.57 -7.29 -7.09
N THR A 2 -14.54 -6.07 -7.63
CA THR A 2 -13.43 -5.65 -8.50
C THR A 2 -12.14 -5.54 -7.68
N TYR A 3 -10.98 -5.79 -8.28
CA TYR A 3 -9.68 -5.70 -7.58
C TYR A 3 -9.49 -4.32 -6.95
N THR A 4 -9.95 -3.27 -7.63
CA THR A 4 -10.01 -1.90 -7.12
C THR A 4 -10.91 -1.74 -5.91
N ALA A 5 -12.10 -2.35 -5.89
CA ALA A 5 -12.97 -2.31 -4.73
C ALA A 5 -12.32 -2.98 -3.51
N ALA A 6 -11.64 -4.10 -3.73
CA ALA A 6 -10.88 -4.76 -2.67
C ALA A 6 -9.73 -3.88 -2.14
N ALA A 7 -9.00 -3.20 -3.04
CA ALA A 7 -7.92 -2.28 -2.66
C ALA A 7 -8.44 -1.09 -1.83
N LEU A 8 -9.55 -0.47 -2.25
CA LEU A 8 -10.18 0.63 -1.51
C LEU A 8 -10.67 0.18 -0.13
N VAL A 9 -11.29 -1.01 -0.04
CA VAL A 9 -11.71 -1.59 1.24
C VAL A 9 -10.49 -1.85 2.12
N ALA A 10 -9.39 -2.38 1.59
CA ALA A 10 -8.17 -2.62 2.37
C ALA A 10 -7.59 -1.33 2.96
N VAL A 11 -7.51 -0.26 2.16
CA VAL A 11 -7.05 1.06 2.62
C VAL A 11 -7.98 1.63 3.69
N ALA A 12 -9.30 1.56 3.47
CA ALA A 12 -10.28 2.04 4.44
C ALA A 12 -10.18 1.28 5.77
N VAL A 13 -10.09 -0.05 5.73
CA VAL A 13 -9.94 -0.88 6.93
C VAL A 13 -8.63 -0.56 7.67
N ALA A 14 -7.51 -0.40 6.96
CA ALA A 14 -6.23 -0.04 7.57
C ALA A 14 -6.28 1.35 8.23
N ALA A 15 -6.86 2.35 7.55
CA ALA A 15 -6.99 3.71 8.07
C ALA A 15 -7.90 3.77 9.30
N LEU A 16 -9.06 3.11 9.25
CA LEU A 16 -9.98 3.03 10.39
C LEU A 16 -9.34 2.29 11.57
N THR A 17 -8.54 1.26 11.30
CA THR A 17 -7.84 0.52 12.35
C THR A 17 -6.76 1.39 13.03
N ASP A 18 -5.95 2.13 12.26
CA ASP A 18 -4.96 3.07 12.82
C ASP A 18 -5.63 4.18 13.66
N LEU A 19 -6.68 4.79 13.13
CA LEU A 19 -7.28 6.00 13.71
C LEU A 19 -8.25 5.72 14.85
N LEU A 20 -9.10 4.69 14.72
CA LEU A 20 -10.24 4.46 15.61
C LEU A 20 -10.05 3.26 16.54
N VAL A 21 -9.50 2.16 16.03
CA VAL A 21 -9.37 0.89 16.78
C VAL A 21 -8.11 0.89 17.65
N LEU A 22 -6.94 0.94 17.03
CA LEU A 22 -5.65 0.95 17.73
C LEU A 22 -5.28 2.34 18.24
N ARG A 23 -5.89 3.39 17.65
CA ARG A 23 -5.66 4.81 17.99
C ARG A 23 -4.17 5.13 18.01
N THR A 24 -3.43 4.56 17.07
CA THR A 24 -2.01 4.81 16.87
C THR A 24 -1.79 6.18 16.22
N ARG A 25 -2.75 6.62 15.38
CA ARG A 25 -2.78 7.93 14.71
C ARG A 25 -1.55 8.18 13.85
N LEU A 26 -0.95 7.14 13.30
CA LEU A 26 0.25 7.24 12.46
C LEU A 26 -0.02 8.11 11.24
N LEU A 27 -1.21 8.01 10.63
CA LEU A 27 -1.63 8.83 9.49
C LEU A 27 -1.57 10.34 9.73
N ARG A 28 -1.58 10.77 11.00
CA ARG A 28 -1.50 12.19 11.39
C ARG A 28 -0.07 12.66 11.64
N THR A 29 0.93 11.80 11.54
CA THR A 29 2.33 12.12 11.87
C THR A 29 3.17 12.35 10.63
N ARG A 30 4.02 13.39 10.64
CA ARG A 30 4.96 13.66 9.54
C ARG A 30 5.97 12.53 9.36
N THR A 31 6.43 11.92 10.46
CA THR A 31 7.40 10.82 10.44
C THR A 31 6.87 9.61 9.67
N TRP A 32 5.59 9.27 9.83
CA TRP A 32 4.97 8.19 9.08
C TRP A 32 4.96 8.47 7.58
N TRP A 33 4.57 9.69 7.16
CA TRP A 33 4.57 10.07 5.74
C TRP A 33 5.97 10.10 5.14
N ALA A 34 6.99 10.56 5.90
CA ALA A 34 8.38 10.55 5.46
C ALA A 34 8.89 9.10 5.25
N ALA A 35 8.62 8.21 6.21
CA ALA A 35 8.99 6.80 6.09
C ALA A 35 8.25 6.11 4.93
N TYR A 36 6.94 6.36 4.80
CA TYR A 36 6.13 5.79 3.74
C TYR A 36 6.57 6.28 2.35
N ALA A 37 7.00 7.53 2.21
CA ALA A 37 7.54 8.05 0.95
C ALA A 37 8.79 7.26 0.48
N ILE A 38 9.66 6.86 1.42
CA ILE A 38 10.82 6.01 1.10
C ILE A 38 10.35 4.63 0.61
N VAL A 39 9.39 4.02 1.31
CA VAL A 39 8.80 2.73 0.90
C VAL A 39 8.19 2.83 -0.50
N LEU A 40 7.38 3.85 -0.74
CA LEU A 40 6.74 4.10 -2.03
C LEU A 40 7.77 4.28 -3.14
N PHE A 41 8.85 5.04 -2.90
CA PHE A 41 9.93 5.23 -3.87
C PHE A 41 10.56 3.89 -4.29
N PHE A 42 10.96 3.06 -3.32
CA PHE A 42 11.54 1.75 -3.64
C PHE A 42 10.53 0.77 -4.22
N GLN A 43 9.26 0.86 -3.83
CA GLN A 43 8.18 0.07 -4.41
C GLN A 43 7.98 0.39 -5.89
N LEU A 44 7.99 1.67 -6.27
CA LEU A 44 7.89 2.09 -7.66
C LEU A 44 9.15 1.73 -8.46
N LEU A 45 10.33 1.90 -7.87
CA LEU A 45 11.60 1.57 -8.52
C LEU A 45 11.70 0.07 -8.85
N THR A 46 11.37 -0.79 -7.88
CA THR A 46 11.44 -2.25 -8.05
C THR A 46 10.33 -2.76 -8.97
N ASN A 47 9.08 -2.31 -8.80
CA ASN A 47 7.99 -2.70 -9.70
C ASN A 47 8.23 -2.22 -11.13
N GLY A 48 8.70 -0.98 -11.30
CA GLY A 48 9.03 -0.44 -12.61
C GLY A 48 10.15 -1.23 -13.29
N TRP A 49 11.19 -1.60 -12.53
CA TRP A 49 12.28 -2.44 -13.03
C TRP A 49 11.83 -3.84 -13.46
N LEU A 50 11.05 -4.52 -12.61
CA LEU A 50 10.58 -5.89 -12.85
C LEU A 50 9.55 -5.96 -13.98
N THR A 51 8.59 -5.04 -13.99
CA THR A 51 7.52 -4.97 -15.00
C THR A 51 8.07 -4.47 -16.33
N GLY A 52 8.97 -3.48 -16.32
CA GLY A 52 9.63 -2.96 -17.52
C GLY A 52 10.48 -4.00 -18.27
N ARG A 53 10.95 -5.04 -17.56
CA ARG A 53 11.66 -6.19 -18.15
C ARG A 53 10.76 -7.37 -18.52
N GLY A 54 9.44 -7.24 -18.34
CA GLY A 54 8.46 -8.30 -18.63
C GLY A 54 8.56 -9.53 -17.73
N ILE A 55 9.28 -9.42 -16.60
CA ILE A 55 9.47 -10.50 -15.61
C ILE A 55 8.16 -10.69 -14.83
N VAL A 56 7.51 -9.59 -14.46
CA VAL A 56 6.18 -9.59 -13.84
C VAL A 56 5.16 -9.22 -14.91
N ARG A 57 4.27 -10.16 -15.22
CA ARG A 57 3.11 -9.95 -16.08
C ARG A 57 1.86 -10.04 -15.24
N TYR A 58 1.04 -9.01 -15.32
CA TYR A 58 -0.27 -9.02 -14.70
C TYR A 58 -1.30 -9.50 -15.71
N ALA A 59 -2.26 -10.31 -15.29
CA ALA A 59 -3.33 -10.78 -16.15
C ALA A 59 -4.36 -9.66 -16.40
N ASP A 60 -4.83 -9.52 -17.63
CA ASP A 60 -5.77 -8.48 -18.07
C ASP A 60 -7.09 -8.45 -17.27
N ALA A 61 -7.48 -9.58 -16.70
CA ALA A 61 -8.70 -9.71 -15.89
C ALA A 61 -8.56 -9.19 -14.44
N ALA A 62 -7.36 -8.80 -14.00
CA ALA A 62 -7.07 -8.51 -12.59
C ALA A 62 -6.82 -7.03 -12.26
N ILE A 63 -6.75 -6.13 -13.24
CA ILE A 63 -6.38 -4.72 -13.02
C ILE A 63 -7.38 -3.77 -13.72
N LEU A 64 -7.56 -2.55 -13.21
CA LEU A 64 -8.11 -1.44 -14.00
C LEU A 64 -7.21 -1.13 -15.20
N GLY A 65 -7.67 -1.40 -16.41
CA GLY A 65 -7.01 -1.03 -17.67
C GLY A 65 -6.71 -2.21 -18.59
N SER A 66 -6.03 -1.95 -19.71
CA SER A 66 -5.53 -2.95 -20.66
C SER A 66 -4.18 -3.54 -20.23
N GLY A 67 -3.83 -4.71 -20.76
CA GLY A 67 -2.53 -5.38 -20.58
C GLY A 67 -1.30 -4.62 -21.07
N ARG A 68 -1.47 -3.40 -21.61
CA ARG A 68 -0.34 -2.58 -22.06
C ARG A 68 0.48 -2.12 -20.85
N VAL A 69 1.76 -2.47 -20.90
CA VAL A 69 2.76 -1.96 -19.97
C VAL A 69 3.07 -0.50 -20.36
N VAL A 70 2.31 0.43 -19.80
CA VAL A 70 2.53 1.88 -19.95
C VAL A 70 3.07 2.45 -18.65
N ALA A 71 4.03 3.37 -18.75
CA ALA A 71 4.61 4.02 -17.57
C ALA A 71 3.57 4.84 -16.80
N PHE A 72 2.63 5.50 -17.50
CA PHE A 72 1.54 6.26 -16.90
C PHE A 72 0.29 6.15 -17.77
N GLY A 73 -0.88 6.02 -17.13
CA GLY A 73 -2.17 5.88 -17.81
C GLY A 73 -2.76 4.48 -17.69
N ASP A 74 -4.04 4.33 -18.01
CA ASP A 74 -4.75 3.05 -18.04
C ASP A 74 -4.66 2.27 -16.71
N GLY A 75 -4.87 2.99 -15.59
CA GLY A 75 -4.78 2.42 -14.23
C GLY A 75 -3.36 2.13 -13.72
N ARG A 76 -2.31 2.56 -14.43
CA ARG A 76 -0.90 2.36 -14.01
C ARG A 76 -0.19 3.65 -13.62
N VAL A 77 0.69 3.53 -12.63
CA VAL A 77 1.67 4.54 -12.20
C VAL A 77 3.03 3.88 -12.13
N VAL A 78 3.98 4.34 -12.94
CA VAL A 78 5.31 3.73 -13.16
C VAL A 78 5.18 2.21 -13.39
N PHE A 79 4.35 1.83 -14.37
CA PHE A 79 4.05 0.44 -14.74
C PHE A 79 3.30 -0.39 -13.68
N ALA A 80 3.21 0.05 -12.43
CA ALA A 80 2.48 -0.64 -11.36
C ALA A 80 0.98 -0.31 -11.40
N PRO A 81 0.10 -1.30 -11.22
CA PRO A 81 -1.33 -1.07 -10.94
C PRO A 81 -1.53 -0.12 -9.76
N VAL A 82 -2.48 0.82 -9.85
CA VAL A 82 -2.84 1.71 -8.73
C VAL A 82 -3.34 0.92 -7.52
N GLU A 83 -3.95 -0.24 -7.75
CA GLU A 83 -4.40 -1.15 -6.71
C GLU A 83 -3.24 -1.72 -5.90
N ASP A 84 -2.09 -2.03 -6.52
CA ASP A 84 -0.93 -2.57 -5.81
C ASP A 84 -0.29 -1.52 -4.91
N LEU A 85 -0.35 -0.24 -5.31
CA LEU A 85 0.04 0.87 -4.44
C LEU A 85 -0.90 0.99 -3.24
N ALA A 86 -2.21 0.85 -3.46
CA ALA A 86 -3.21 0.88 -2.40
C ALA A 86 -3.10 -0.32 -1.44
N PHE A 87 -2.86 -1.52 -1.94
CA PHE A 87 -2.61 -2.70 -1.11
C PHE A 87 -1.29 -2.57 -0.34
N GLY A 88 -0.23 -2.09 -0.99
CA GLY A 88 1.06 -1.79 -0.33
C GLY A 88 0.90 -0.79 0.80
N PHE A 89 0.16 0.30 0.56
CA PHE A 89 -0.21 1.27 1.58
C PHE A 89 -0.91 0.62 2.77
N ALA A 90 -1.99 -0.12 2.50
CA ALA A 90 -2.80 -0.75 3.53
C ALA A 90 -1.98 -1.73 4.38
N LEU A 91 -1.14 -2.54 3.75
CA LEU A 91 -0.25 -3.49 4.40
C LEU A 91 0.75 -2.79 5.33
N VAL A 92 1.45 -1.76 4.84
CA VAL A 92 2.46 -1.03 5.61
C VAL A 92 1.81 -0.30 6.80
N LEU A 93 0.68 0.37 6.57
CA LEU A 93 -0.04 1.08 7.64
C LEU A 93 -0.54 0.10 8.71
N MET A 94 -1.17 -1.00 8.30
CA MET A 94 -1.68 -2.00 9.25
C MET A 94 -0.55 -2.60 10.08
N SER A 95 0.54 -3.01 9.43
CA SER A 95 1.68 -3.65 10.09
C SER A 95 2.34 -2.73 11.12
N THR A 96 2.57 -1.47 10.74
CA THR A 96 3.16 -0.47 11.65
C THR A 96 2.21 -0.08 12.78
N SER A 97 0.91 0.03 12.51
CA SER A 97 -0.10 0.29 13.56
C SER A 97 -0.15 -0.86 14.57
N ALA A 98 -0.18 -2.11 14.11
CA ALA A 98 -0.15 -3.29 14.97
C ALA A 98 1.13 -3.33 15.81
N TRP A 99 2.29 -3.06 15.21
CA TRP A 99 3.57 -2.99 15.92
C TRP A 99 3.57 -1.95 17.05
N VAL A 100 3.14 -0.72 16.76
CA VAL A 100 3.07 0.35 17.77
C VAL A 100 2.09 -0.01 18.88
N ALA A 101 0.93 -0.60 18.54
CA ALA A 101 -0.04 -1.03 19.53
C ALA A 101 0.51 -2.14 20.44
N ALA A 102 1.20 -3.14 19.88
CA ALA A 102 1.85 -4.20 20.64
C ALA A 102 2.93 -3.62 21.58
N GLY A 103 3.76 -2.70 21.08
CA GLY A 103 4.79 -2.02 21.88
C GLY A 103 4.21 -1.18 23.02
N ARG A 104 3.03 -0.56 22.85
CA ARG A 104 2.33 0.16 23.93
C ARG A 104 1.79 -0.79 25.01
N ARG A 105 1.32 -1.99 24.63
CA ARG A 105 0.80 -2.99 25.57
C ARG A 105 1.93 -3.60 26.40
N ALA A 106 3.06 -3.94 25.78
CA ALA A 106 4.21 -4.50 26.47
C ALA A 106 4.72 -3.59 27.60
N ARG A 107 4.80 -2.27 27.36
CA ARG A 107 5.24 -1.29 28.37
C ARG A 107 4.26 -1.05 29.52
N ARG A 108 3.01 -1.54 29.42
CA ARG A 108 2.01 -1.41 30.47
C ARG A 108 1.94 -2.64 31.39
N GLY A 109 2.50 -3.77 30.93
CA GLY A 109 2.47 -5.05 31.64
C GLY A 109 3.79 -5.45 32.29
N GLY A 110 4.84 -4.63 32.18
CA GLY A 110 6.11 -4.75 32.91
C GLY A 110 6.35 -3.51 33.74
#